data_AF-A0A533VIG5-F1
#
_entry.id   AF-A0A533VIG5-F1
#
_cell.length_a   1.000
_cell.length_b   1.000
_cell.length_c   1.000
_cell.angle_alpha   90.00
_cell.angle_beta   90.00
_cell.angle_gamma   90.00
#
_symmetry.space_group_name_H-M   'P 1'
#
loop_
_entity.id
_entity.type
_entity.pdbx_description
1 polymer ?
#
loop_
_entity_poly.entity_id
_entity_poly.type
_entity_poly.pdbx_seq_one_letter_code
_entity_poly.pdbx_strand_id
1 'polypeptide(L)' 'MDIKMPKINGFELYDELKSRDSNIKTLFITALSSVESYNTQNSKVYPLKGQRDKDIKTFMAKPVSRRELLEQVYSMIN' A
#
# COMPACT_ATOMS: atom_id res chain seq x y z
N MET A 1 -0.60 -5.81 -2.86
CA MET A 1 -0.83 -6.21 -1.46
C MET A 1 -2.21 -5.78 -1.04
N ASP A 2 -3.04 -6.70 -0.57
CA ASP A 2 -4.34 -6.31 0.01
C ASP A 2 -4.12 -5.76 1.41
N ILE A 3 -4.91 -4.76 1.82
CA ILE A 3 -4.87 -4.24 3.19
C ILE A 3 -5.65 -5.16 4.12
N LYS A 4 -6.83 -5.61 3.68
CA LYS A 4 -7.73 -6.40 4.54
C LYS A 4 -7.45 -7.89 4.33
N MET A 5 -6.54 -8.41 5.13
CA MET A 5 -6.18 -9.84 5.18
C MET A 5 -6.54 -10.43 6.56
N PRO A 6 -6.92 -11.72 6.63
CA PRO A 6 -7.57 -12.29 7.81
C PRO A 6 -6.67 -12.60 9.02
N LYS A 7 -5.34 -12.65 8.86
CA LYS A 7 -4.40 -13.03 9.93
C LYS A 7 -3.45 -11.89 10.29
N ILE A 8 -2.69 -11.44 9.30
CA ILE A 8 -1.84 -10.26 9.33
C ILE A 8 -2.41 -9.30 8.30
N ASN A 9 -2.54 -8.02 8.63
CA ASN A 9 -3.05 -7.04 7.68
C ASN A 9 -1.95 -6.59 6.70
N GLY A 10 -2.32 -5.89 5.63
CA GLY A 10 -1.35 -5.46 4.60
C GLY A 10 -0.26 -4.53 5.12
N PHE A 11 -0.55 -3.71 6.12
CA PHE A 11 0.44 -2.80 6.70
C PHE A 11 1.44 -3.53 7.56
N GLU A 12 0.98 -4.43 8.43
CA GLU A 12 1.85 -5.30 9.22
C GLU A 12 2.75 -6.16 8.33
N LEU A 13 2.20 -6.70 7.24
CA LEU A 13 2.98 -7.45 6.27
C LEU A 13 4.02 -6.57 5.56
N TYR A 14 3.66 -5.32 5.22
CA TYR A 14 4.59 -4.38 4.61
C TYR A 14 5.76 -4.03 5.54
N ASP A 15 5.49 -3.80 6.83
CA ASP A 15 6.55 -3.51 7.80
C ASP A 15 7.49 -4.71 7.97
N GLU A 16 6.95 -5.94 8.00
CA GLU A 16 7.75 -7.18 8.05
C GLU A 16 8.55 -7.42 6.76
N LEU A 17 8.03 -7.04 5.60
CA LEU A 17 8.78 -7.13 4.34
C LEU A 17 9.89 -6.08 4.28
N LYS A 18 9.63 -4.85 4.71
CA LYS A 18 10.61 -3.76 4.74
C LYS A 18 11.73 -4.00 5.75
N SER A 19 11.46 -4.72 6.85
CA SER A 19 12.50 -5.11 7.81
C SER A 19 13.49 -6.12 7.23
N ARG A 20 13.04 -6.94 6.27
CA ARG A 20 13.84 -7.97 5.59
C ARG A 20 14.53 -7.46 4.33
N ASP A 21 13.85 -6.61 3.57
CA ASP A 21 14.38 -5.96 2.37
C ASP A 21 13.86 -4.52 2.29
N SER A 22 14.73 -3.55 2.59
CA SER A 22 14.37 -2.14 2.57
C SER A 22 14.03 -1.62 1.16
N ASN A 23 14.54 -2.29 0.12
CA ASN A 23 14.39 -1.90 -1.28
C ASN A 23 13.15 -2.51 -1.95
N ILE A 24 12.43 -3.41 -1.27
CA ILE A 24 11.23 -4.04 -1.83
C ILE A 24 10.20 -2.98 -2.24
N LYS A 25 9.78 -3.04 -3.51
CA LYS A 25 8.75 -2.15 -4.05
C LYS A 25 7.38 -2.78 -3.74
N THR A 26 6.48 -2.01 -3.13
CA THR A 26 5.15 -2.50 -2.74
C THR A 26 4.07 -1.64 -3.38
N LEU A 27 2.98 -2.30 -3.79
CA LEU A 27 1.75 -1.68 -4.28
C LEU A 27 0.57 -2.24 -3.50
N PHE A 28 -0.14 -1.41 -2.75
CA PHE A 28 -1.39 -1.74 -2.08
C PHE A 28 -2.56 -1.64 -3.04
N ILE A 29 -3.46 -2.62 -2.99
CA ILE A 29 -4.69 -2.67 -3.77
C ILE A 29 -5.82 -2.95 -2.80
N THR A 30 -6.68 -1.97 -2.54
CA THR A 30 -7.62 -1.98 -1.40
C THR A 30 -8.93 -1.31 -1.74
N ALA A 31 -10.02 -1.59 -1.00
CA ALA A 31 -11.24 -0.80 -1.11
C ALA A 31 -11.07 0.54 -0.37
N LEU A 32 -11.68 1.63 -0.87
CA LEU A 32 -11.60 2.96 -0.24
C LEU A 32 -12.05 2.94 1.24
N SER A 33 -13.13 2.22 1.53
CA SER A 33 -13.66 2.01 2.88
C SER A 33 -12.68 1.30 3.82
N SER A 34 -11.74 0.52 3.28
CA SER A 34 -10.71 -0.18 4.04
C SER A 34 -9.48 0.69 4.30
N VAL A 35 -9.42 1.92 3.80
CA VAL A 35 -8.35 2.89 4.13
C VAL A 35 -8.82 3.80 5.27
N GLU A 36 -10.07 4.26 5.21
CA GLU A 36 -10.66 5.15 6.22
C GLU A 36 -10.71 4.52 7.62
N SER A 37 -11.00 3.22 7.72
CA SER A 37 -11.04 2.51 9.01
C SER A 37 -9.67 2.44 9.71
N TYR A 38 -8.56 2.55 8.97
CA TYR A 38 -7.22 2.57 9.54
C TYR A 38 -6.74 3.98 9.90
N ASN A 39 -7.32 5.00 9.24
CA ASN A 39 -7.01 6.42 9.46
C ASN A 39 -7.35 6.88 10.89
N THR A 40 -8.37 6.29 11.52
CA THR A 40 -8.83 6.70 12.85
C THR A 40 -8.06 6.07 14.01
N GLN A 41 -7.41 4.92 13.81
CA GLN A 41 -6.73 4.19 14.90
C GLN A 41 -5.21 4.19 14.80
N ASN A 42 -4.63 4.37 13.60
CA ASN A 42 -3.19 4.26 13.39
C ASN A 42 -2.66 5.42 12.53
N SER A 43 -2.44 6.57 13.18
CA SER A 43 -1.86 7.79 12.58
C SER A 43 -0.47 7.60 11.93
N LYS A 44 0.17 6.44 12.15
CA LYS A 44 1.47 6.04 11.56
C LYS A 44 1.37 5.46 10.13
N VAL A 45 0.16 5.16 9.68
CA VAL A 45 -0.09 4.35 8.48
C VAL A 45 -0.49 5.21 7.28
N TYR A 46 -0.68 6.52 7.50
CA TYR A 46 -0.97 7.47 6.42
C TYR A 46 0.31 7.78 5.61
N PRO A 47 0.36 7.47 4.30
CA PRO A 47 1.48 7.87 3.44
C PRO A 47 1.53 9.39 3.22
N LEU A 48 0.44 10.11 3.47
CA LEU A 48 0.27 11.53 3.10
C LEU A 48 0.68 12.54 4.20
N LYS A 49 1.19 12.08 5.35
CA LYS A 49 1.77 12.97 6.38
C LYS A 49 3.29 12.84 6.42
N GLY A 50 3.93 13.35 5.38
CA GLY A 50 5.21 14.09 5.45
C GLY A 50 6.50 13.36 5.80
N GLN A 51 6.53 12.01 5.89
CA GLN A 51 7.80 11.28 6.06
C GLN A 51 7.93 9.97 5.25
N ARG A 52 6.89 9.54 4.52
CA ARG A 52 6.96 8.43 3.54
C ARG A 52 6.89 8.92 2.08
N ASP A 53 7.33 10.17 1.85
CA ASP A 53 7.18 10.92 0.58
C ASP A 53 7.89 10.32 -0.65
N LYS A 54 8.59 9.18 -0.54
CA LYS A 54 9.16 8.50 -1.72
C LYS A 54 8.25 7.42 -2.32
N ASP A 55 7.27 6.92 -1.58
CA ASP A 55 6.42 5.78 -1.99
C ASP A 55 4.94 6.19 -2.22
N ILE A 56 4.67 7.45 -2.60
CA ILE A 56 3.30 7.94 -2.93
C ILE A 56 2.62 7.13 -4.05
N LYS A 57 3.38 6.36 -4.84
CA LYS A 57 2.90 5.46 -5.90
C LYS A 57 2.34 4.12 -5.39
N THR A 58 2.22 3.93 -4.09
CA THR A 58 2.00 2.60 -3.48
C THR A 58 0.52 2.27 -3.22
N PHE A 59 -0.47 3.00 -3.73
CA PHE A 59 -1.89 2.68 -3.46
C PHE A 59 -2.79 2.72 -4.71
N MET A 60 -3.63 1.71 -4.86
CA MET A 60 -4.73 1.65 -5.84
C MET A 60 -6.04 1.26 -5.17
N ALA A 61 -7.11 1.96 -5.51
CA ALA A 61 -8.45 1.69 -5.02
C ALA A 61 -9.18 0.66 -5.89
N LYS A 62 -9.81 -0.34 -5.27
CA LYS A 62 -10.69 -1.30 -5.95
C LYS A 62 -12.02 -0.63 -6.31
N PRO A 63 -12.63 -0.98 -7.46
CA PRO A 63 -12.10 -1.89 -8.49
C PRO A 63 -10.98 -1.24 -9.31
N VAL A 64 -9.98 -2.05 -9.70
CA VAL A 64 -8.85 -1.60 -10.53
C VAL A 64 -8.93 -2.31 -11.88
N SER A 65 -8.80 -1.58 -12.99
CA SER A 65 -8.73 -2.21 -14.31
C SER A 65 -7.38 -2.86 -14.55
N ARG A 66 -7.33 -3.88 -15.44
CA ARG A 66 -6.08 -4.54 -15.83
C ARG A 66 -5.05 -3.54 -16.38
N ARG A 67 -5.49 -2.58 -17.19
CA ARG A 67 -4.62 -1.57 -17.81
C ARG A 67 -3.96 -0.69 -16.75
N GLU A 68 -4.74 -0.14 -15.84
CA GLU A 68 -4.23 0.71 -14.75
C GLU A 68 -3.25 -0.05 -13.85
N LEU A 69 -3.56 -1.32 -13.54
CA LEU A 69 -2.66 -2.14 -12.73
C LEU A 69 -1.31 -2.36 -13.42
N LEU A 70 -1.32 -2.67 -14.73
CA LEU A 70 -0.10 -2.87 -15.50
C LEU A 70 0.73 -1.58 -15.62
N GLU A 71 0.08 -0.46 -15.92
CA GLU A 71 0.73 0.86 -15.98
C GLU A 71 1.43 1.20 -14.67
N GLN A 72 0.75 0.95 -13.54
CA GLN A 72 1.31 1.20 -12.23
C GLN A 72 2.52 0.30 -11.94
N VAL A 73 2.41 -1.00 -12.19
CA VAL A 73 3.49 -1.97 -11.97
C VAL A 73 4.72 -1.64 -12.84
N TYR A 74 4.52 -1.33 -14.12
CA TYR A 74 5.65 -0.96 -14.99
C TYR A 74 6.30 0.35 -14.56
N SER A 75 5.53 1.33 -14.09
CA SER A 75 6.08 2.59 -13.55
C SER A 75 6.92 2.41 -12.28
N MET A 76 6.80 1.24 -11.62
CA MET A 76 7.56 0.91 -10.43
C MET A 76 8.82 0.11 -10.77
N ILE A 77 8.85 -0.69 -11.83
CA ILE A 77 10.00 -1.55 -12.14
C ILE A 77 11.07 -0.79 -12.93
N ASN A 78 10.64 0.11 -13.82
CA ASN A 78 11.50 1.03 -14.57
C ASN A 78 11.94 2.23 -13.73
#